data_AF-A0A2V8NG09-F1
#
_entry.id   AF-A0A2V8NG09-F1
#
_cell.length_a   1.000
_cell.length_b   1.000
_cell.length_c   1.000
_cell.angle_alpha   90.00
_cell.angle_beta   90.00
_cell.angle_gamma   90.00
#
_symmetry.space_group_name_H-M   'P 1'
#
loop_
_entity.id
_entity.type
_entity.pdbx_description
1 polymer ?
#
loop_
_entity_poly.entity_id
_entity_poly.type
_entity_poly.pdbx_seq_one_letter_code
_entity_poly.pdbx_strand_id
1 'polypeptide(L)'
;MKRILSHVALVLALALCASSAALAKTKHPKYSPEHNAATKKCKNDYIAAIKASLSLKGKERAEVRAKAKADKRECIASAPK
;
A
#
# COMPACT_ATOMS: atom_id res chain seq x y z
N MET A 1 -13.03 -19.26 -25.76
CA MET A 1 -13.40 -20.02 -24.54
C MET A 1 -12.72 -19.37 -23.35
N LYS A 2 -13.49 -18.55 -22.63
CA LYS A 2 -13.07 -17.66 -21.54
C LYS A 2 -13.49 -18.32 -20.23
N ARG A 3 -12.58 -18.99 -19.49
CA ARG A 3 -12.91 -19.57 -18.16
C ARG A 3 -11.72 -20.10 -17.33
N ILE A 4 -10.46 -19.86 -17.73
CA ILE A 4 -9.29 -20.49 -17.05
C ILE A 4 -8.43 -19.48 -16.27
N LEU A 5 -8.62 -18.17 -16.47
CA LEU A 5 -7.75 -17.14 -15.83
C LEU A 5 -8.20 -16.70 -14.42
N SER A 6 -9.35 -17.17 -13.93
CA SER A 6 -9.99 -16.63 -12.72
C SER A 6 -9.68 -17.40 -11.43
N HIS A 7 -8.87 -18.47 -11.48
CA HIS A 7 -8.63 -19.33 -10.31
C HIS A 7 -7.18 -19.31 -9.77
N VAL A 8 -6.24 -18.69 -10.48
CA VAL A 8 -4.84 -18.58 -10.00
C VAL A 8 -4.67 -17.40 -9.03
N ALA A 9 -5.58 -16.42 -9.05
CA ALA A 9 -5.48 -15.23 -8.18
C ALA A 9 -5.85 -15.50 -6.71
N LEU A 10 -6.52 -16.62 -6.39
CA LEU A 10 -7.07 -16.84 -5.04
C LEU A 10 -6.19 -17.71 -4.14
N VAL A 11 -5.20 -18.43 -4.69
CA VAL A 11 -4.35 -19.36 -3.91
C VAL A 11 -3.12 -18.68 -3.30
N LEU A 12 -2.69 -17.53 -3.83
CA LEU A 12 -1.56 -16.78 -3.24
C LEU A 12 -1.91 -16.03 -1.94
N ALA A 13 -3.19 -15.97 -1.57
CA ALA A 13 -3.67 -15.19 -0.43
C ALA A 13 -3.59 -15.92 0.93
N LEU A 14 -3.40 -17.25 0.97
CA LEU A 14 -3.43 -18.02 2.23
C LEU A 14 -2.07 -18.57 2.69
N ALA A 15 -1.00 -18.48 1.90
CA ALA A 15 0.28 -19.13 2.23
C ALA A 15 1.26 -18.27 3.07
N LEU A 16 0.89 -17.04 3.47
CA LEU A 16 1.77 -16.16 4.27
C LEU A 16 1.46 -16.15 5.78
N CYS A 17 0.74 -17.15 6.28
CA CYS A 17 0.54 -17.40 7.71
C CYS A 17 1.50 -18.49 8.21
N ALA A 18 2.81 -18.19 8.24
CA ALA A 18 3.77 -19.03 8.95
C ALA A 18 4.87 -18.16 9.59
N SER A 19 4.65 -17.87 10.87
CA SER A 19 5.64 -17.87 11.95
C SER A 19 6.92 -17.03 11.81
N SER A 20 6.97 -15.94 12.57
CA SER A 20 8.14 -15.60 13.38
C SER A 20 7.69 -14.80 14.60
N ALA A 21 7.52 -15.53 15.71
CA ALA A 21 7.37 -14.97 17.04
C ALA A 21 8.72 -14.42 17.50
N ALA A 22 8.82 -13.09 17.56
CA ALA A 22 9.86 -12.40 18.32
C ALA A 22 9.15 -11.56 19.37
N LEU A 23 9.26 -11.97 20.64
CA LEU A 23 8.84 -11.20 21.81
C LEU A 23 9.72 -9.93 21.92
N ALA A 24 9.40 -8.92 21.12
CA ALA A 24 9.91 -7.57 21.31
C ALA A 24 8.92 -6.82 22.21
N LYS A 25 9.43 -6.22 23.30
CA LYS A 25 8.72 -5.32 24.21
C LYS A 25 7.58 -4.60 23.48
N THR A 26 6.35 -4.91 23.86
CA THR A 26 5.13 -4.40 23.23
C THR A 26 5.06 -2.89 23.43
N LYS A 27 5.70 -2.14 22.54
CA LYS A 27 5.30 -0.77 22.25
C LYS A 27 3.85 -0.90 21.81
N HIS A 28 2.90 -0.60 22.71
CA HIS A 28 1.50 -0.53 22.36
C HIS A 28 1.40 0.33 21.09
N PRO A 29 1.02 -0.25 19.95
CA PRO A 29 0.96 0.51 18.73
C PRO A 29 -0.12 1.57 18.95
N LYS A 30 0.22 2.84 18.70
CA LYS A 30 -0.73 3.97 18.85
C LYS A 30 -1.98 3.82 17.98
N TYR A 31 -1.93 2.93 17.00
CA TYR A 31 -2.99 2.66 16.04
C TYR A 31 -3.16 1.15 15.84
N SER A 32 -4.36 0.72 15.45
CA SER A 32 -4.65 -0.67 15.15
C SER A 32 -3.65 -1.25 14.12
N PRO A 33 -3.37 -2.58 14.16
CA PRO A 33 -2.57 -3.23 13.12
C PRO A 33 -3.11 -2.99 11.71
N GLU A 34 -4.42 -2.89 11.57
CA GLU A 34 -5.15 -2.58 10.34
C GLU A 34 -4.85 -1.16 9.84
N HIS A 35 -4.89 -0.15 10.73
CA HIS A 35 -4.48 1.21 10.42
C HIS A 35 -3.04 1.27 9.88
N ASN A 36 -2.13 0.55 10.54
CA ASN A 36 -0.72 0.53 10.17
C ASN A 36 -0.50 -0.14 8.81
N ALA A 37 -1.21 -1.25 8.54
CA ALA A 37 -1.17 -1.93 7.25
C ALA A 37 -1.73 -1.04 6.12
N ALA A 38 -2.88 -0.40 6.35
CA ALA A 38 -3.48 0.54 5.39
C ALA A 38 -2.54 1.73 5.11
N THR A 39 -2.03 2.37 6.15
CA THR A 39 -1.07 3.49 6.02
C THR A 39 0.21 3.07 5.28
N LYS A 40 0.70 1.86 5.53
CA LYS A 40 1.87 1.32 4.82
C LYS A 40 1.57 1.12 3.34
N LYS A 41 0.39 0.59 2.98
CA LYS A 41 -0.06 0.47 1.59
C LYS A 41 -0.12 1.85 0.91
N CYS A 42 -0.77 2.84 1.53
CA CYS A 42 -0.86 4.21 1.01
C CYS A 42 0.54 4.82 0.75
N LYS A 43 1.51 4.57 1.64
CA LYS A 43 2.89 5.04 1.46
C LYS A 43 3.60 4.33 0.31
N ASN A 44 3.39 3.03 0.14
CA ASN A 44 3.98 2.27 -0.96
C ASN A 44 3.43 2.73 -2.32
N ASP A 45 2.11 2.94 -2.41
CA ASP A 45 1.43 3.44 -3.61
C ASP A 45 1.96 4.85 -3.97
N TYR A 46 2.14 5.72 -2.97
CA TYR A 46 2.81 7.01 -3.14
C TYR A 46 4.24 6.88 -3.69
N ILE A 47 5.06 6.00 -3.12
CA ILE A 47 6.45 5.80 -3.58
C ILE A 47 6.47 5.29 -5.02
N ALA A 48 5.58 4.37 -5.38
CA ALA A 48 5.44 3.87 -6.74
C ALA A 48 5.08 4.99 -7.73
N ALA A 49 4.11 5.84 -7.39
CA ALA A 49 3.72 7.01 -8.19
C ALA A 49 4.87 8.02 -8.33
N ILE A 50 5.63 8.28 -7.27
CA ILE A 50 6.82 9.13 -7.34
C ILE A 50 7.89 8.53 -8.25
N LYS A 51 8.15 7.22 -8.17
CA LYS A 51 9.09 6.55 -9.08
C LYS A 51 8.63 6.62 -10.53
N ALA A 52 7.35 6.39 -10.80
CA ALA A 52 6.76 6.55 -12.13
C ALA A 52 6.95 7.99 -12.66
N SER A 53 6.78 9.00 -11.80
CA SER A 53 6.96 10.41 -12.17
C SER A 53 8.39 10.78 -12.59
N LEU A 54 9.40 9.97 -12.25
CA LEU A 54 10.79 10.23 -12.65
C LEU A 54 10.98 10.12 -14.17
N SER A 55 10.19 9.27 -14.82
CA SER A 55 10.18 9.14 -16.28
C SER A 55 9.54 10.35 -16.99
N LEU A 56 8.68 11.10 -16.29
CA LEU A 56 8.00 12.29 -16.80
C LEU A 56 8.86 13.54 -16.64
N LYS A 57 8.57 14.61 -17.38
CA LYS A 57 9.29 15.90 -17.32
C LYS A 57 8.33 17.08 -17.16
N GLY A 58 8.86 18.22 -16.73
CA GLY A 58 8.11 19.48 -16.67
C GLY A 58 6.82 19.40 -15.84
N LYS A 59 5.73 19.91 -16.41
CA LYS A 59 4.41 20.01 -15.76
C LYS A 59 3.81 18.65 -15.43
N GLU A 60 3.92 17.66 -16.30
CA GLU A 60 3.37 16.31 -16.07
C GLU A 60 3.98 15.66 -14.82
N ARG A 61 5.29 15.81 -14.61
CA ARG A 61 5.94 15.34 -13.39
C ARG A 61 5.37 16.05 -12.15
N ALA A 62 5.13 17.36 -12.23
CA ALA A 62 4.59 18.13 -11.12
C ALA A 62 3.14 17.70 -10.80
N GLU A 63 2.32 17.49 -11.81
CA GLU A 63 0.93 17.04 -11.68
C GLU A 63 0.84 15.63 -11.08
N VAL A 64 1.64 14.68 -11.57
CA VAL A 64 1.67 13.32 -11.01
C VAL A 64 2.14 13.33 -9.55
N ARG A 65 3.12 14.17 -9.20
CA ARG A 65 3.56 14.32 -7.81
C ARG A 65 2.49 14.96 -6.92
N ALA A 66 1.78 15.96 -7.44
CA ALA A 66 0.70 16.62 -6.71
C ALA A 66 -0.45 15.65 -6.45
N LYS A 67 -0.86 14.90 -7.49
CA LYS A 67 -1.87 13.85 -7.39
C LYS A 67 -1.46 12.76 -6.40
N ALA A 68 -0.24 12.23 -6.51
CA ALA A 68 0.26 11.23 -5.57
C ALA A 68 0.22 11.72 -4.11
N LYS A 69 0.53 13.00 -3.86
CA LYS A 69 0.41 13.59 -2.52
C LYS A 69 -1.04 13.68 -2.04
N ALA A 70 -1.97 14.05 -2.92
CA ALA A 70 -3.40 14.09 -2.60
C ALA A 70 -3.91 12.67 -2.29
N ASP A 71 -3.66 11.71 -3.19
CA ASP A 71 -4.06 10.31 -3.05
C ASP A 71 -3.54 9.70 -1.74
N LYS A 72 -2.28 9.99 -1.38
CA LYS A 72 -1.70 9.55 -0.10
C LYS A 72 -2.47 10.11 1.11
N ARG A 73 -2.83 11.39 1.08
CA ARG A 73 -3.55 12.05 2.19
C ARG A 73 -4.94 11.47 2.33
N GLU A 74 -5.67 11.33 1.23
CA GLU A 74 -7.01 10.74 1.20
C GLU A 74 -6.98 9.29 1.66
N CYS A 75 -6.03 8.50 1.18
CA CYS A 75 -5.85 7.10 1.59
C CYS A 75 -5.60 6.97 3.10
N ILE A 76 -4.73 7.81 3.69
CA ILE A 76 -4.49 7.81 5.14
C ILE A 76 -5.72 8.29 5.91
N ALA A 77 -6.44 9.28 5.40
CA ALA A 77 -7.67 9.77 6.03
C ALA A 77 -8.79 8.73 6.03
N SER A 78 -8.85 7.90 4.97
CA SER A 78 -9.79 6.78 4.85
C SER A 78 -9.38 5.53 5.62
N ALA A 79 -8.15 5.49 6.17
CA ALA A 79 -7.66 4.30 6.86
C ALA A 79 -8.45 4.07 8.17
N PRO A 80 -8.83 2.81 8.48
CA PRO A 80 -9.47 2.48 9.74
C PRO A 80 -8.55 2.87 10.89
N LYS A 81 -9.09 3.37 12.01
CA LYS A 81 -8.32 3.83 13.18
C LYS A 81 -8.12 2.71 14.18
#